data_AF-A0A1V6BP50-F1
#
_entry.id   AF-A0A1V6BP50-F1
#
_cell.length_a   1.000
_cell.length_b   1.000
_cell.length_c   1.000
_cell.angle_alpha   90.00
_cell.angle_beta   90.00
_cell.angle_gamma   90.00
#
_symmetry.space_group_name_H-M   'P 1'
#
loop_
_entity.id
_entity.type
_entity.pdbx_description
1 polymer ?
#
loop_
_entity_poly.entity_id
_entity_poly.type
_entity_poly.pdbx_seq_one_letter_code
_entity_poly.pdbx_strand_id
1 'polypeptide(L)'
;MFQEVANAASPSPTTALIDNGFEAADGFVAKSTGVWTHTAEDGAWYSNNAYINKTAKVSGTYGAGLAAAGRYLRTPQKSNPKTLTFSGRASSTTAKFAVAIQTSPDNSTWTTKATYSCNGSNTGTIKSTNTSYTVNLGLTGNYYIRWYISSRSSGSFYFDNVKVTN
;
A
#
# COMPACT_ATOMS: atom_id res chain seq x y z
N MET A 1 54.35 -5.36 9.68
CA MET A 1 53.18 -4.47 9.90
C MET A 1 52.10 -4.95 8.96
N PHE A 2 51.17 -5.79 9.42
CA PHE A 2 50.05 -6.25 8.61
C PHE A 2 48.88 -5.32 8.90
N GLN A 3 48.40 -4.64 7.86
CA GLN A 3 47.26 -3.74 7.92
C GLN A 3 46.01 -4.59 7.67
N GLU A 4 45.18 -4.74 8.70
CA GLU A 4 43.88 -5.40 8.58
C GLU A 4 42.95 -4.47 7.81
N VAL A 5 42.61 -4.84 6.57
CA VAL A 5 41.63 -4.15 5.74
C VAL A 5 40.25 -4.48 6.31
N ALA A 6 39.55 -3.46 6.80
CA ALA A 6 38.18 -3.59 7.29
C ALA A 6 37.28 -4.16 6.18
N ASN A 7 36.75 -5.36 6.41
CA ASN A 7 35.68 -5.94 5.59
C ASN A 7 34.46 -5.02 5.69
N ALA A 8 34.17 -4.27 4.62
CA ALA A 8 32.88 -3.62 4.49
C ALA A 8 31.79 -4.70 4.55
N ALA A 9 30.89 -4.61 5.54
CA ALA A 9 29.77 -5.52 5.66
C ALA A 9 28.95 -5.47 4.36
N SER A 10 28.78 -6.62 3.70
CA SER A 10 27.85 -6.76 2.60
C SER A 10 26.47 -6.29 3.07
N PRO A 11 25.73 -5.46 2.30
CA PRO A 11 24.39 -5.05 2.70
C PRO A 11 23.55 -6.31 2.96
N SER A 12 22.85 -6.37 4.11
CA SER A 12 21.95 -7.48 4.41
C SER A 12 20.96 -7.68 3.26
N PRO A 13 20.64 -8.93 2.89
CA PRO A 13 19.73 -9.19 1.79
C PRO A 13 18.34 -8.62 2.10
N THR A 14 17.85 -7.78 1.19
CA THR A 14 16.49 -7.23 1.24
C THR A 14 15.47 -8.36 1.23
N THR A 15 14.71 -8.53 2.30
CA THR A 15 13.69 -9.59 2.40
C THR A 15 12.30 -9.00 2.19
N ALA A 16 11.44 -9.71 1.44
CA ALA A 16 10.04 -9.34 1.31
C ALA A 16 9.30 -9.58 2.63
N LEU A 17 8.75 -8.52 3.20
CA LEU A 17 7.90 -8.53 4.39
C LEU A 17 6.42 -8.75 4.01
N ILE A 18 6.04 -8.22 2.86
CA ILE A 18 4.73 -8.35 2.21
C ILE A 18 5.03 -8.51 0.72
N ASP A 19 4.38 -9.46 0.07
CA ASP A 19 4.29 -9.61 -1.38
C ASP A 19 2.88 -10.13 -1.66
N ASN A 20 1.94 -9.23 -1.99
CA ASN A 20 0.51 -9.49 -1.93
C ASN A 20 -0.23 -8.75 -3.06
N GLY A 21 -0.87 -9.50 -3.94
CA GLY A 21 -1.76 -9.02 -5.00
C GLY A 21 -3.25 -9.14 -4.63
N PHE A 22 -3.55 -9.38 -3.35
CA PHE A 22 -4.90 -9.69 -2.87
C PHE A 22 -5.50 -10.93 -3.53
N GLU A 23 -4.65 -11.89 -3.91
CA GLU A 23 -5.06 -13.09 -4.61
C GLU A 23 -5.60 -14.16 -3.67
N ALA A 24 -6.36 -15.12 -4.24
CA ALA A 24 -6.76 -16.30 -3.49
C ALA A 24 -5.53 -17.10 -2.99
N ALA A 25 -4.44 -17.09 -3.76
CA ALA A 25 -3.16 -17.66 -3.36
C ALA A 25 -2.55 -16.90 -2.16
N ASP A 26 -2.75 -15.58 -2.08
CA ASP A 26 -2.29 -14.77 -0.93
C ASP A 26 -3.25 -14.87 0.28
N GLY A 27 -4.25 -15.75 0.20
CA GLY A 27 -5.28 -15.96 1.21
C GLY A 27 -6.46 -15.01 1.13
N PHE A 28 -6.59 -14.19 0.10
CA PHE A 28 -7.68 -13.21 -0.04
C PHE A 28 -8.92 -13.76 -0.75
N VAL A 29 -10.07 -13.16 -0.41
CA VAL A 29 -11.35 -13.39 -1.09
C VAL A 29 -11.99 -12.04 -1.37
N ALA A 30 -13.01 -12.01 -2.23
CA ALA A 30 -13.79 -10.80 -2.44
C ALA A 30 -14.35 -10.27 -1.11
N LYS A 31 -14.21 -8.96 -0.88
CA LYS A 31 -14.75 -8.26 0.27
C LYS A 31 -15.57 -7.09 -0.22
N SER A 32 -16.81 -6.98 0.26
CA SER A 32 -17.60 -5.77 0.10
C SER A 32 -16.97 -4.61 0.87
N THR A 33 -17.44 -3.39 0.59
CA THR A 33 -17.06 -2.23 1.40
C THR A 33 -17.47 -2.47 2.85
N GLY A 34 -16.54 -2.35 3.79
CA GLY A 34 -16.86 -2.39 5.21
C GLY A 34 -15.64 -2.36 6.12
N VAL A 35 -15.91 -2.36 7.42
CA VAL A 35 -14.88 -2.57 8.44
C VAL A 35 -14.67 -4.07 8.61
N TRP A 36 -13.45 -4.54 8.37
CA TRP A 36 -13.12 -5.95 8.48
C TRP A 36 -11.65 -6.15 8.82
N THR A 37 -11.37 -7.29 9.44
CA THR A 37 -10.03 -7.86 9.53
C THR A 37 -9.98 -9.10 8.64
N HIS A 38 -8.89 -9.28 7.90
CA HIS A 38 -8.67 -10.44 7.04
C HIS A 38 -7.25 -10.95 7.25
N THR A 39 -7.11 -12.22 7.63
CA THR A 39 -5.80 -12.85 7.79
C THR A 39 -5.38 -13.46 6.46
N ALA A 40 -4.29 -12.94 5.90
CA ALA A 40 -3.59 -13.44 4.73
C ALA A 40 -2.28 -14.11 5.15
N GLU A 41 -1.51 -14.63 4.18
CA GLU A 41 -0.22 -15.28 4.45
C GLU A 41 0.79 -14.35 5.14
N ASP A 42 0.72 -13.06 4.85
CA ASP A 42 1.55 -12.01 5.43
C ASP A 42 0.98 -11.42 6.74
N GLY A 43 -0.17 -11.91 7.22
CA GLY A 43 -0.77 -11.55 8.50
C GLY A 43 -2.13 -10.86 8.40
N ALA A 44 -2.57 -10.23 9.50
CA ALA A 44 -3.88 -9.61 9.61
C ALA A 44 -3.96 -8.20 8.99
N TRP A 45 -4.64 -8.09 7.86
CA TRP A 45 -5.02 -6.84 7.21
C TRP A 45 -6.27 -6.26 7.85
N TYR A 46 -6.34 -4.93 7.94
CA TYR A 46 -7.50 -4.24 8.49
C TYR A 46 -8.03 -3.20 7.50
N SER A 47 -9.33 -3.23 7.28
CA SER A 47 -10.06 -2.29 6.46
C SER A 47 -10.89 -1.34 7.31
N ASN A 48 -10.82 -0.06 6.99
CA ASN A 48 -11.86 0.90 7.26
C ASN A 48 -12.55 1.27 5.94
N ASN A 49 -13.53 0.47 5.55
CA ASN A 49 -14.34 0.65 4.34
C ASN A 49 -13.59 0.51 2.99
N ALA A 50 -12.48 -0.23 2.97
CA ALA A 50 -11.92 -0.79 1.75
C ALA A 50 -12.77 -1.97 1.25
N TYR A 51 -12.62 -2.29 -0.04
CA TYR A 51 -13.18 -3.48 -0.68
C TYR A 51 -12.11 -4.20 -1.49
N ILE A 52 -12.28 -5.52 -1.67
CA ILE A 52 -11.42 -6.38 -2.49
C ILE A 52 -12.29 -6.94 -3.62
N ASN A 53 -11.97 -6.64 -4.88
CA ASN A 53 -12.81 -7.05 -6.02
C ASN A 53 -12.03 -7.23 -7.33
N LYS A 54 -12.73 -7.75 -8.35
CA LYS A 54 -12.15 -8.05 -9.68
C LYS A 54 -11.93 -6.84 -10.58
N THR A 55 -12.48 -5.67 -10.23
CA THR A 55 -12.35 -4.43 -11.01
C THR A 55 -11.07 -3.69 -10.66
N ALA A 56 -10.68 -3.72 -9.40
CA ALA A 56 -9.53 -3.00 -8.87
C ALA A 56 -8.18 -3.63 -9.26
N LYS A 57 -8.19 -4.90 -9.70
CA LYS A 57 -6.99 -5.65 -10.02
C LYS A 57 -6.11 -4.99 -11.09
N VAL A 58 -4.82 -5.26 -10.98
CA VAL A 58 -3.79 -5.01 -11.99
C VAL A 58 -3.45 -6.34 -12.65
N SER A 59 -3.23 -7.37 -11.84
CA SER A 59 -2.97 -8.76 -12.27
C SER A 59 -3.86 -9.72 -11.48
N GLY A 60 -3.81 -11.02 -11.82
CA GLY A 60 -4.55 -12.05 -11.09
C GLY A 60 -6.07 -11.85 -11.04
N THR A 61 -6.65 -12.07 -9.87
CA THR A 61 -8.08 -12.19 -9.61
C THR A 61 -8.65 -10.91 -9.02
N TYR A 62 -7.97 -10.32 -8.04
CA TYR A 62 -8.52 -9.24 -7.22
C TYR A 62 -7.57 -8.05 -7.09
N GLY A 63 -8.10 -6.96 -6.56
CA GLY A 63 -7.33 -5.82 -6.12
C GLY A 63 -8.13 -5.06 -5.07
N ALA A 64 -7.50 -4.10 -4.42
CA ALA A 64 -8.12 -3.30 -3.38
C ALA A 64 -8.64 -1.97 -3.91
N GLY A 65 -9.72 -1.46 -3.31
CA GLY A 65 -10.23 -0.14 -3.64
C GLY A 65 -10.81 0.66 -2.48
N LEU A 66 -10.76 1.98 -2.66
CA LEU A 66 -11.18 2.99 -1.69
C LEU A 66 -11.99 4.09 -2.40
N ALA A 67 -13.20 4.39 -1.89
CA ALA A 67 -14.19 5.21 -2.60
C ALA A 67 -14.84 6.33 -1.76
N ALA A 68 -14.22 6.74 -0.64
CA ALA A 68 -14.64 7.92 0.13
C ALA A 68 -13.44 8.49 0.90
N ALA A 69 -13.51 9.78 1.27
CA ALA A 69 -12.54 10.37 2.19
C ALA A 69 -12.59 9.66 3.55
N GLY A 70 -11.45 9.57 4.24
CA GLY A 70 -11.34 8.89 5.54
C GLY A 70 -11.19 7.37 5.46
N ARG A 71 -11.38 6.76 4.28
CA ARG A 71 -11.24 5.30 4.11
C ARG A 71 -9.79 4.88 4.00
N TYR A 72 -9.50 3.69 4.51
CA TYR A 72 -8.18 3.10 4.38
C TYR A 72 -8.18 1.57 4.38
N LEU A 73 -7.11 1.02 3.79
CA LEU A 73 -6.67 -0.35 4.02
C LEU A 73 -5.31 -0.28 4.71
N ARG A 74 -5.13 -1.08 5.76
CA ARG A 74 -3.93 -1.11 6.61
C ARG A 74 -3.33 -2.51 6.60
N THR A 75 -2.01 -2.56 6.45
CA THR A 75 -1.22 -3.80 6.49
C THR A 75 -1.22 -4.41 7.90
N PRO A 76 -0.79 -5.67 8.03
CA PRO A 76 -0.25 -6.19 9.30
C PRO A 76 0.94 -5.34 9.78
N GLN A 77 1.32 -5.46 11.05
CA GLN A 77 2.53 -4.81 11.56
C GLN A 77 3.76 -5.53 11.02
N LYS A 78 4.75 -4.78 10.54
CA LYS A 78 6.00 -5.33 10.02
C LYS A 78 7.20 -4.68 10.69
N SER A 79 8.23 -5.49 10.92
CA SER A 79 9.48 -5.06 11.55
C SER A 79 10.43 -4.48 10.50
N ASN A 80 10.97 -3.30 10.80
CA ASN A 80 11.97 -2.58 10.01
C ASN A 80 11.61 -2.35 8.52
N PRO A 81 10.38 -1.93 8.15
CA PRO A 81 10.03 -1.76 6.74
C PRO A 81 10.79 -0.58 6.11
N LYS A 82 11.46 -0.82 4.98
CA LYS A 82 12.31 0.15 4.28
C LYS A 82 11.68 0.70 3.02
N THR A 83 11.07 -0.15 2.20
CA THR A 83 10.50 0.26 0.92
C THR A 83 9.10 -0.33 0.77
N LEU A 84 8.16 0.48 0.29
CA LEU A 84 6.87 0.03 -0.20
C LEU A 84 6.83 0.26 -1.72
N THR A 85 6.42 -0.77 -2.46
CA THR A 85 5.98 -0.63 -3.85
C THR A 85 4.55 -1.12 -3.99
N PHE A 86 3.76 -0.48 -4.85
CA PHE A 86 2.42 -0.93 -5.22
C PHE A 86 2.06 -0.40 -6.60
N SER A 87 1.12 -1.07 -7.27
CA SER A 87 0.52 -0.55 -8.50
C SER A 87 -0.83 0.10 -8.18
N GLY A 88 -1.17 1.19 -8.85
CA GLY A 88 -2.45 1.86 -8.62
C GLY A 88 -2.93 2.74 -9.75
N ARG A 89 -4.24 2.97 -9.76
CA ARG A 89 -4.94 3.81 -10.73
C ARG A 89 -6.22 4.42 -10.16
N ALA A 90 -6.74 5.41 -10.87
CA ALA A 90 -8.08 5.92 -10.69
C ALA A 90 -9.12 5.09 -11.45
N SER A 91 -10.36 5.12 -10.97
CA SER A 91 -11.50 4.45 -11.61
C SER A 91 -11.93 5.07 -12.94
N SER A 92 -11.62 6.35 -13.18
CA SER A 92 -11.94 7.09 -14.41
C SER A 92 -10.99 8.27 -14.60
N THR A 93 -11.00 8.87 -15.80
CA THR A 93 -10.22 10.07 -16.13
C THR A 93 -10.68 11.33 -15.39
N THR A 94 -11.94 11.34 -14.93
CA THR A 94 -12.60 12.43 -14.21
C THR A 94 -12.63 12.23 -12.68
N ALA A 95 -12.03 11.16 -12.18
CA ALA A 95 -11.92 10.92 -10.74
C ALA A 95 -11.08 12.00 -10.08
N LYS A 96 -11.40 12.33 -8.82
CA LYS A 96 -10.71 13.38 -8.07
C LYS A 96 -10.62 13.03 -6.60
N PHE A 97 -9.40 12.75 -6.15
CA PHE A 97 -9.06 12.31 -4.80
C PHE A 97 -7.57 12.47 -4.51
N ALA A 98 -7.19 12.35 -3.25
CA ALA A 98 -5.80 12.23 -2.82
C ALA A 98 -5.63 11.01 -1.90
N VAL A 99 -4.55 10.25 -2.11
CA VAL A 99 -4.15 9.10 -1.30
C VAL A 99 -2.89 9.49 -0.54
N ALA A 100 -2.92 9.42 0.78
CA ALA A 100 -1.75 9.50 1.62
C ALA A 100 -1.29 8.07 1.97
N ILE A 101 0.00 7.80 1.75
CA ILE A 101 0.66 6.63 2.32
C ILE A 101 1.13 7.01 3.71
N GLN A 102 0.63 6.33 4.72
CA GLN A 102 0.91 6.66 6.11
C GLN A 102 1.45 5.47 6.87
N THR A 103 2.29 5.76 7.86
CA THR A 103 2.89 4.74 8.74
C THR A 103 2.61 5.06 10.19
N SER A 104 2.48 4.03 11.01
CA SER A 104 2.19 4.18 12.44
C SER A 104 2.86 3.08 13.26
N PRO A 105 3.59 3.41 14.34
CA PRO A 105 4.17 2.41 15.24
C PRO A 105 3.14 1.81 16.20
N ASP A 106 2.03 2.51 16.44
CA ASP A 106 1.07 2.27 17.54
C ASP A 106 -0.39 2.11 17.06
N ASN A 107 -0.62 2.15 15.75
CA ASN A 107 -1.93 2.18 15.10
C ASN A 107 -2.82 3.40 15.45
N SER A 108 -2.28 4.43 16.10
CA SER A 108 -3.02 5.60 16.55
C SER A 108 -2.44 6.91 16.01
N THR A 109 -1.12 7.02 16.03
CA THR A 109 -0.36 8.16 15.54
C THR A 109 0.15 7.87 14.14
N TRP A 110 -0.31 8.64 13.16
CA TRP A 110 -0.03 8.38 11.75
C TRP A 110 0.85 9.47 11.14
N THR A 111 1.97 9.06 10.54
CA THR A 111 2.88 9.94 9.80
C THR A 111 2.72 9.71 8.30
N THR A 112 2.51 10.78 7.53
CA THR A 112 2.44 10.70 6.06
C THR A 112 3.86 10.59 5.47
N LYS A 113 4.06 9.57 4.62
CA LYS A 113 5.32 9.30 3.90
C LYS A 113 5.28 9.78 2.44
N ALA A 114 4.11 9.68 1.81
CA ALA A 114 3.89 10.17 0.46
C ALA A 114 2.42 10.58 0.28
N THR A 115 2.16 11.51 -0.63
CA THR A 115 0.81 11.84 -1.08
C THR A 115 0.75 11.80 -2.60
N TYR A 116 -0.25 11.10 -3.13
CA TYR A 116 -0.51 10.98 -4.54
C TYR A 116 -1.90 11.54 -4.85
N SER A 117 -2.04 12.28 -5.94
CA SER A 117 -3.27 12.97 -6.31
C SER A 117 -3.83 12.50 -7.65
N CYS A 118 -5.15 12.40 -7.73
CA CYS A 118 -5.92 12.37 -8.96
C CYS A 118 -6.72 13.68 -9.02
N ASN A 119 -6.53 14.48 -10.06
CA ASN A 119 -6.94 15.89 -10.09
C ASN A 119 -8.23 16.16 -10.87
N GLY A 120 -8.91 15.14 -11.41
CA GLY A 120 -10.09 15.29 -12.26
C GLY A 120 -9.81 15.50 -13.74
N SER A 121 -8.54 15.51 -14.15
CA SER A 121 -8.12 15.75 -15.55
C SER A 121 -7.15 14.69 -16.09
N ASN A 122 -6.99 13.57 -15.38
CA ASN A 122 -6.06 12.48 -15.72
C ASN A 122 -4.57 12.89 -15.87
N THR A 123 -4.17 14.00 -15.25
CA THR A 123 -2.80 14.52 -15.29
C THR A 123 -2.12 14.54 -13.92
N GLY A 124 -2.84 14.16 -12.86
CA GLY A 124 -2.28 13.97 -11.53
C GLY A 124 -1.27 12.83 -11.48
N THR A 125 -0.65 12.64 -10.32
CA THR A 125 0.29 11.52 -10.11
C THR A 125 -0.43 10.18 -10.22
N ILE A 126 -1.73 10.11 -9.87
CA ILE A 126 -2.62 8.98 -10.13
C ILE A 126 -3.48 9.30 -11.36
N LYS A 127 -3.42 8.38 -12.33
CA LYS A 127 -4.17 8.42 -13.59
C LYS A 127 -5.10 7.21 -13.69
N SER A 128 -5.95 7.17 -14.71
CA SER A 128 -6.85 6.03 -14.98
C SER A 128 -6.12 4.78 -15.47
N THR A 129 -4.86 4.92 -15.88
CA THR A 129 -3.94 3.82 -16.23
C THR A 129 -3.17 3.36 -15.01
N ASN A 130 -2.89 2.05 -14.92
CA ASN A 130 -2.05 1.51 -13.87
C ASN A 130 -0.64 2.10 -13.92
N THR A 131 -0.10 2.44 -12.76
CA THR A 131 1.25 2.96 -12.58
C THR A 131 1.81 2.36 -11.29
N SER A 132 3.09 2.00 -11.31
CA SER A 132 3.79 1.55 -10.10
C SER A 132 4.32 2.75 -9.33
N TYR A 133 4.14 2.72 -8.02
CA TYR A 133 4.61 3.73 -7.08
C TYR A 133 5.60 3.11 -6.11
N THR A 134 6.63 3.87 -5.76
CA THR A 134 7.64 3.49 -4.77
C THR A 134 7.66 4.56 -3.68
N VAL A 135 7.64 4.11 -2.41
CA VAL A 135 7.74 4.96 -1.23
C VAL A 135 8.90 4.49 -0.38
N ASN A 136 9.85 5.38 -0.12
CA ASN A 136 10.87 5.16 0.89
C ASN A 136 10.24 5.33 2.29
N LEU A 137 10.22 4.25 3.06
CA LEU A 137 9.74 4.23 4.43
C LEU A 137 10.87 4.52 5.42
N GLY A 138 12.01 3.85 5.24
CA GLY A 138 13.23 4.02 6.03
C GLY A 138 13.04 3.77 7.53
N LEU A 139 12.15 2.86 7.93
CA LEU A 139 11.73 2.71 9.33
C LEU A 139 12.56 1.68 10.10
N THR A 140 12.73 1.91 11.40
CA THR A 140 13.33 0.97 12.36
C THR A 140 12.35 0.75 13.50
N GLY A 141 12.04 -0.51 13.82
CA GLY A 141 10.97 -0.92 14.73
C GLY A 141 9.74 -1.48 13.98
N ASN A 142 8.64 -1.69 14.70
CA ASN A 142 7.44 -2.31 14.17
C ASN A 142 6.42 -1.26 13.71
N TYR A 143 5.99 -1.32 12.45
CA TYR A 143 5.07 -0.34 11.87
C TYR A 143 3.94 -0.97 11.08
N TYR A 144 2.79 -0.31 11.14
CA TYR A 144 1.72 -0.45 10.18
C TYR A 144 1.91 0.52 9.03
N ILE A 145 1.43 0.14 7.84
CA ILE A 145 1.35 1.00 6.66
C ILE A 145 -0.12 1.05 6.23
N ARG A 146 -0.61 2.20 5.77
CA ARG A 146 -1.96 2.32 5.20
C ARG A 146 -2.00 3.22 3.96
N TRP A 147 -2.91 2.89 3.06
CA TRP A 147 -3.39 3.78 2.01
C TRP A 147 -4.62 4.50 2.55
N TYR A 148 -4.54 5.82 2.74
CA TYR A 148 -5.59 6.64 3.33
C TYR A 148 -6.10 7.67 2.34
N ILE A 149 -7.41 7.72 2.08
CA ILE A 149 -7.98 8.78 1.24
C ILE A 149 -8.10 10.06 2.04
N SER A 150 -7.15 10.99 1.85
CA SER A 150 -7.11 12.26 2.57
C SER A 150 -8.15 13.26 2.08
N SER A 151 -8.54 13.16 0.81
CA SER A 151 -9.60 13.97 0.22
C SER A 151 -10.22 13.22 -0.96
N ARG A 152 -11.51 13.47 -1.23
CA ARG A 152 -12.17 12.93 -2.43
C ARG A 152 -13.43 13.71 -2.76
N SER A 153 -13.62 13.99 -4.05
CA SER A 153 -14.89 14.48 -4.60
C SER A 153 -15.51 13.51 -5.61
N SER A 154 -14.76 12.58 -6.21
CA SER A 154 -15.31 11.60 -7.17
C SER A 154 -14.41 10.37 -7.38
N GLY A 155 -14.98 9.31 -7.98
CA GLY A 155 -14.26 8.11 -8.42
C GLY A 155 -13.79 7.17 -7.30
N SER A 156 -12.88 6.26 -7.60
CA SER A 156 -12.24 5.38 -6.63
C SER A 156 -10.75 5.29 -6.91
N PHE A 157 -9.97 5.10 -5.84
CA PHE A 157 -8.59 4.63 -5.96
C PHE A 157 -8.61 3.10 -5.99
N TYR A 158 -7.92 2.52 -6.97
CA TYR A 158 -7.69 1.08 -7.09
C TYR A 158 -6.19 0.81 -6.98
N PHE A 159 -5.82 -0.25 -6.26
CA PHE A 159 -4.42 -0.64 -6.10
C PHE A 159 -4.26 -2.15 -5.88
N ASP A 160 -3.06 -2.62 -6.20
CA ASP A 160 -2.71 -4.03 -6.27
C ASP A 160 -1.17 -4.20 -6.21
N ASN A 161 -0.69 -5.44 -6.23
CA ASN A 161 0.73 -5.81 -6.28
C ASN A 161 1.55 -5.08 -5.21
N VAL A 162 1.09 -5.17 -3.97
CA VAL A 162 1.73 -4.55 -2.81
C VAL A 162 2.95 -5.36 -2.42
N LYS A 163 4.09 -4.69 -2.32
CA LYS A 163 5.32 -5.29 -1.80
C LYS A 163 5.98 -4.37 -0.78
N VAL A 164 6.36 -4.93 0.36
CA VAL A 164 7.13 -4.22 1.39
C VAL A 164 8.40 -4.99 1.64
N THR A 165 9.55 -4.31 1.73
CA THR A 165 10.85 -4.94 1.99
C THR A 165 11.56 -4.32 3.18
N ASN A 166 12.50 -5.05 3.78
CA ASN A 166 13.41 -4.56 4.82
C ASN A 166 14.87 -4.45 4.37
#